data_AF-C3VIF0-F1
#
_entry.id   AF-C3VIF0-F1
#
_cell.length_a   1.000
_cell.length_b   1.000
_cell.length_c   1.000
_cell.angle_alpha   90.00
_cell.angle_beta   90.00
_cell.angle_gamma   90.00
#
_symmetry.space_group_name_H-M   'P 1'
#
loop_
_entity.id
_entity.type
_entity.pdbx_description
1 polymer ?
#
loop_
_entity_poly.entity_id
_entity_poly.type
_entity_poly.pdbx_seq_one_letter_code
_entity_poly.pdbx_strand_id
1 'polypeptide(L)'
;VLPEFFIWQTDIPTYRSGPWDGVRFSGMVQMRDLDYMVNNFTDNREEVVYKFLMTDNHILSRLTLSPLGYLQQITWKYEDRILSWLSPTDPCDAYQICGPYSYCYLKTSAFCNCIKGFEPKIPEAWAVSDGTSGCVRKTRLSCSRGDVFFQLKNTKLPDTTWTIVNKSIDMEECKERCLRDCNCTAYANTDIRNGGSGCVIWTGELKDIRNYPATGQDLYVR
;
A
#
# COMPACT_ATOMS: atom_id res chain seq x y z
N VAL A 1 8.05 -8.17 -8.29
CA VAL A 1 7.81 -6.76 -7.94
C VAL A 1 6.55 -6.29 -8.65
N LEU A 2 5.69 -5.54 -7.95
CA LEU A 2 4.53 -4.88 -8.54
C LEU A 2 4.92 -3.43 -8.89
N PRO A 3 4.39 -2.83 -9.96
CA PRO A 3 4.66 -1.42 -10.24
C PRO A 3 4.06 -0.50 -9.17
N GLU A 4 4.81 0.53 -8.76
CA GLU A 4 4.40 1.51 -7.75
C GLU A 4 4.88 2.91 -8.16
N PHE A 5 4.11 3.95 -7.84
CA PHE A 5 4.52 5.33 -8.02
C PHE A 5 5.13 5.88 -6.72
N PHE A 6 6.07 6.80 -6.89
CA PHE A 6 6.72 7.51 -5.80
C PHE A 6 6.76 9.01 -6.10
N ILE A 7 6.64 9.83 -5.07
CA ILE A 7 6.99 11.24 -5.13
C ILE A 7 8.37 11.38 -4.50
N TRP A 8 9.27 12.03 -5.23
CA TRP A 8 10.65 12.25 -4.82
C TRP A 8 10.87 13.73 -4.56
N GLN A 9 11.53 14.03 -3.46
CA GLN A 9 12.14 15.34 -3.25
C GLN A 9 13.64 15.14 -3.42
N THR A 10 14.19 15.65 -4.52
CA THR A 10 15.55 15.31 -4.97
C THR A 10 15.71 13.79 -5.08
N ASP A 11 16.60 13.18 -4.29
CA ASP A 11 16.85 11.73 -4.29
C ASP A 11 16.22 10.99 -3.11
N ILE A 12 15.31 11.64 -2.37
CA ILE A 12 14.65 11.06 -1.20
C ILE A 12 13.17 10.82 -1.53
N PRO A 13 12.67 9.58 -1.43
CA PRO A 13 11.26 9.29 -1.61
C PRO A 13 10.48 9.82 -0.41
N THR A 14 9.48 10.67 -0.65
CA THR A 14 8.66 11.29 0.40
C THR A 14 7.28 10.67 0.50
N TYR A 15 6.80 10.03 -0.57
CA TYR A 15 5.53 9.33 -0.63
C TYR A 15 5.62 8.13 -1.58
N ARG A 16 4.87 7.06 -1.27
CA ARG A 16 4.67 5.88 -2.12
C ARG A 16 3.19 5.64 -2.35
N SER A 17 2.76 5.51 -3.60
CA SER A 17 1.37 5.22 -3.96
C SER A 17 0.94 3.81 -3.60
N GLY A 18 1.87 2.88 -3.44
CA GLY A 18 1.59 1.46 -3.39
C GLY A 18 1.22 0.88 -4.77
N PRO A 19 1.10 -0.45 -4.86
CA PRO A 19 0.76 -1.11 -6.10
C PRO A 19 -0.70 -0.88 -6.50
N TRP A 20 -1.00 -1.10 -7.77
CA TRP A 20 -2.36 -1.17 -8.28
C TRP A 20 -3.05 -2.44 -7.76
N ASP A 21 -4.23 -2.29 -7.15
CA ASP A 21 -5.00 -3.38 -6.55
C ASP A 21 -6.11 -3.94 -7.46
N GLY A 22 -6.15 -3.53 -8.73
CA GLY A 22 -7.22 -3.85 -9.67
C GLY A 22 -8.26 -2.74 -9.82
N VAL A 23 -8.36 -1.84 -8.84
CA VAL A 23 -9.33 -0.73 -8.80
C VAL A 23 -8.65 0.63 -8.61
N ARG A 24 -7.61 0.68 -7.78
CA ARG A 24 -6.87 1.91 -7.43
C ARG A 24 -5.44 1.59 -7.00
N PHE A 25 -4.63 2.63 -6.78
CA PHE A 25 -3.36 2.46 -6.05
C PHE A 25 -3.62 2.35 -4.54
N SER A 26 -2.95 1.40 -3.89
CA SER A 26 -3.17 1.05 -2.47
C SER A 26 -3.08 2.23 -1.47
N GLY A 27 -2.23 3.20 -1.78
CA GLY A 27 -1.97 4.45 -1.06
C GLY A 27 -2.85 5.63 -1.47
N MET A 28 -3.73 5.47 -2.46
CA MET A 28 -4.57 6.52 -3.04
C MET A 28 -6.05 6.19 -2.87
N VAL A 29 -6.51 6.01 -1.64
CA VAL A 29 -7.89 5.56 -1.35
C VAL A 29 -8.98 6.55 -1.78
N GLN A 30 -8.62 7.81 -2.01
CA GLN A 30 -9.52 8.84 -2.55
C GLN A 30 -9.73 8.73 -4.07
N MET A 31 -8.89 7.96 -4.76
CA MET A 31 -9.09 7.61 -6.16
C MET A 31 -10.33 6.73 -6.27
N ARG A 32 -11.38 7.29 -6.86
CA ARG A 32 -12.68 6.64 -7.05
C ARG A 32 -13.03 6.69 -8.53
N ASP A 33 -13.85 5.73 -8.94
CA ASP A 33 -14.54 5.84 -10.22
C ASP A 33 -15.55 6.98 -10.11
N LEU A 34 -15.45 7.92 -11.04
CA LEU A 34 -16.36 9.05 -11.17
C LEU A 34 -17.21 8.78 -12.40
N ASP A 35 -18.46 9.21 -12.38
CA ASP A 35 -19.41 9.05 -13.49
C ASP A 35 -18.88 9.66 -14.81
N TYR A 36 -18.05 10.70 -14.70
CA TYR A 36 -17.42 11.39 -15.82
C TYR A 36 -15.98 10.97 -16.12
N MET A 37 -15.42 9.94 -15.46
CA MET A 37 -14.03 9.54 -15.63
C MET A 37 -13.79 8.05 -15.37
N VAL A 38 -13.06 7.41 -16.29
CA VAL A 38 -12.61 6.02 -16.16
C VAL A 38 -11.11 5.98 -15.91
N ASN A 39 -10.71 5.27 -14.87
CA ASN A 39 -9.31 5.00 -14.54
C ASN A 39 -8.88 3.66 -15.12
N ASN A 40 -7.66 3.56 -15.66
CA ASN A 40 -7.11 2.29 -16.12
C ASN A 40 -5.61 2.19 -15.83
N PHE A 41 -5.19 1.02 -15.37
CA PHE A 41 -3.78 0.68 -15.21
C PHE A 41 -3.46 -0.51 -16.10
N THR A 42 -2.58 -0.28 -17.07
CA THR A 42 -2.10 -1.31 -18.01
C THR A 42 -0.75 -1.80 -17.54
N ASP A 43 -0.62 -3.11 -17.33
CA ASP A 43 0.61 -3.80 -16.96
C ASP A 43 0.74 -5.05 -17.84
N ASN A 44 1.41 -4.89 -18.98
CA ASN A 44 1.64 -5.95 -19.96
C ASN A 44 3.09 -5.89 -20.49
N ARG A 45 3.39 -6.67 -21.54
CA ARG A 45 4.76 -6.76 -22.09
C ARG A 45 5.20 -5.52 -22.89
N GLU A 46 4.27 -4.67 -23.29
CA GLU A 46 4.51 -3.48 -24.12
C GLU A 46 4.60 -2.21 -23.26
N GLU A 47 3.68 -2.05 -22.30
CA GLU A 47 3.61 -0.86 -21.46
C GLU A 47 3.17 -1.16 -20.02
N VAL A 48 3.70 -0.37 -19.09
CA VAL A 48 3.28 -0.30 -17.68
C VAL A 48 2.88 1.13 -17.37
N VAL A 49 1.62 1.47 -17.58
CA VAL A 49 1.15 2.87 -17.61
C VAL A 49 -0.21 3.01 -16.95
N TYR A 50 -0.36 4.09 -16.18
CA TYR A 50 -1.64 4.58 -15.71
C TYR A 50 -2.21 5.63 -16.67
N LYS A 51 -3.50 5.51 -17.02
CA LYS A 51 -4.24 6.46 -17.87
C LYS A 51 -5.62 6.71 -17.25
N PHE A 52 -6.13 7.92 -17.42
CA PHE A 52 -7.56 8.20 -17.18
C PHE A 52 -8.18 8.81 -18.42
N LEU A 53 -9.46 8.51 -18.65
CA LEU A 53 -10.23 9.01 -19.78
C LEU A 53 -11.48 9.72 -19.26
N MET A 54 -11.76 10.89 -19.81
CA MET A 54 -13.01 11.61 -19.54
C MET A 54 -14.12 11.02 -20.39
N THR A 55 -15.26 10.72 -19.76
CA THR A 55 -16.47 10.22 -20.46
C THR A 55 -17.46 11.33 -20.78
N ASP A 56 -17.33 12.49 -20.12
CA ASP A 56 -18.07 13.71 -20.43
C ASP A 56 -17.12 14.76 -21.05
N ASN A 57 -17.37 15.12 -22.30
CA ASN A 57 -16.55 16.07 -23.07
C ASN A 57 -16.66 17.53 -22.56
N HIS A 58 -17.63 17.84 -21.69
CA HIS A 58 -17.76 19.16 -21.08
C HIS A 58 -16.95 19.31 -19.80
N ILE A 59 -16.38 18.22 -19.29
CA ILE A 59 -15.60 18.20 -18.06
C ILE A 59 -14.13 18.02 -18.42
N LEU A 60 -13.29 18.93 -17.94
CA LEU A 60 -11.85 18.85 -18.10
C LEU A 60 -11.23 18.42 -16.78
N SER A 61 -10.26 17.51 -16.82
CA SER A 61 -9.53 17.08 -15.63
C SER A 61 -8.06 16.92 -15.95
N ARG A 62 -7.20 17.19 -14.98
CA ARG A 62 -5.76 16.90 -15.08
C ARG A 62 -5.19 16.44 -13.75
N LEU A 63 -4.13 15.64 -13.86
CA LEU A 63 -3.22 15.34 -12.75
C LEU A 63 -2.02 16.28 -12.81
N THR A 64 -1.66 16.88 -11.68
CA THR A 64 -0.50 17.77 -11.58
C THR A 64 0.23 17.52 -10.28
N LEU A 65 1.57 17.48 -10.32
CA LEU A 65 2.41 17.54 -9.13
C LEU A 65 2.67 19.00 -8.79
N SER A 66 2.25 19.44 -7.61
CA SER A 66 2.50 20.81 -7.13
C SER A 66 3.96 20.98 -6.67
N PRO A 67 4.50 22.22 -6.65
CA PRO A 67 5.84 22.49 -6.13
C PRO A 67 6.04 22.10 -4.66
N LEU A 68 4.95 21.94 -3.91
CA LEU A 68 4.96 21.51 -2.51
C LEU A 68 4.95 19.97 -2.36
N GLY A 69 5.00 19.21 -3.46
CA GLY A 69 5.06 17.76 -3.43
C GLY A 69 3.71 17.05 -3.32
N TYR A 70 2.59 17.75 -3.56
CA TYR A 70 1.27 17.14 -3.63
C TYR A 70 0.90 16.79 -5.08
N LEU A 71 0.62 15.53 -5.34
CA LEU A 71 -0.10 15.10 -6.54
C LEU A 71 -1.57 15.46 -6.39
N GLN A 72 -2.13 16.17 -7.36
CA GLN A 72 -3.48 16.71 -7.30
C GLN A 72 -4.25 16.35 -8.56
N GLN A 73 -5.50 15.93 -8.41
CA GLN A 73 -6.46 15.93 -9.50
C GLN A 73 -7.32 17.19 -9.44
N ILE A 74 -7.21 18.01 -10.47
CA ILE A 74 -7.99 19.25 -10.61
C ILE A 74 -8.98 19.04 -11.76
N THR A 75 -10.26 19.26 -11.47
CA THR A 75 -11.37 19.10 -12.40
C THR A 75 -12.08 20.43 -12.60
N TRP A 76 -12.39 20.78 -13.84
CA TRP A 76 -13.23 21.90 -14.22
C TRP A 76 -14.58 21.37 -14.64
N LYS A 77 -15.62 21.78 -13.93
CA LYS A 77 -17.01 21.42 -14.22
C LYS A 77 -17.82 22.70 -14.35
N TYR A 78 -18.30 22.99 -15.56
CA TYR A 78 -18.87 24.29 -15.91
C TYR A 78 -17.84 25.42 -15.65
N GLU A 79 -18.18 26.41 -14.82
CA GLU A 79 -17.29 27.52 -14.43
C GLU A 79 -16.46 27.23 -13.17
N ASP A 80 -16.73 26.11 -12.48
CA ASP A 80 -16.08 25.79 -11.21
C ASP A 80 -14.80 24.98 -11.41
N ARG A 81 -13.73 25.40 -10.72
CA ARG A 81 -12.50 24.64 -10.57
C ARG A 81 -12.49 23.93 -9.21
N ILE A 82 -12.45 22.60 -9.24
CA ILE A 82 -12.57 21.75 -8.06
C ILE A 82 -11.29 20.91 -7.89
N LEU A 83 -10.79 20.83 -6.65
CA LEU A 83 -9.78 19.85 -6.28
C LEU A 83 -10.48 18.52 -5.96
N SER A 84 -10.41 17.56 -6.88
CA SER A 84 -11.12 16.28 -6.76
C SER A 84 -10.49 15.37 -5.70
N TRP A 85 -9.17 15.26 -5.72
CA TRP A 85 -8.39 14.59 -4.67
C TRP A 85 -6.94 15.08 -4.71
N LEU A 86 -6.22 14.82 -3.63
CA LEU A 86 -4.79 15.08 -3.52
C LEU A 86 -4.10 13.94 -2.78
N SER A 87 -2.79 13.81 -2.95
CA SER A 87 -1.94 12.86 -2.22
C SER A 87 -0.51 13.40 -2.13
N PRO A 88 0.22 13.22 -1.02
CA PRO A 88 -0.20 12.64 0.27
C PRO A 88 -1.26 13.49 1.00
N THR A 89 -2.10 12.89 1.85
CA THR A 89 -3.22 13.59 2.53
C THR A 89 -3.00 13.86 4.01
N ASP A 90 -2.13 13.09 4.66
CA ASP A 90 -1.91 13.19 6.11
C ASP A 90 -0.56 12.56 6.51
N PRO A 91 -0.13 12.68 7.77
CA PRO A 91 1.20 12.22 8.20
C PRO A 91 1.48 10.72 7.95
N CYS A 92 0.47 9.85 7.92
CA CYS A 92 0.67 8.43 7.66
C CYS A 92 0.98 8.10 6.19
N ASP A 93 0.87 9.06 5.28
CA ASP A 93 1.30 8.90 3.89
C ASP A 93 2.80 9.16 3.69
N ALA A 94 3.46 9.80 4.65
CA ALA A 94 4.90 10.02 4.58
C ALA A 94 5.63 8.67 4.51
N TYR A 95 6.49 8.52 3.50
CA TYR A 95 7.15 7.26 3.22
C TYR A 95 7.98 6.77 4.41
N GLN A 96 7.70 5.56 4.88
CA GLN A 96 8.36 4.94 6.04
C GLN A 96 8.32 5.77 7.34
N ILE A 97 7.23 6.53 7.56
CA ILE A 97 7.02 7.24 8.84
C ILE A 97 7.05 6.30 10.05
N CYS A 98 6.62 5.05 9.86
CA CYS A 98 6.74 3.98 10.84
C CYS A 98 7.76 2.95 10.33
N GLY A 99 8.61 2.46 11.23
CA GLY A 99 9.67 1.52 10.89
C GLY A 99 9.17 0.13 10.49
N PRO A 100 10.08 -0.80 10.16
CA PRO A 100 9.73 -2.15 9.72
C PRO A 100 8.78 -2.89 10.66
N TYR A 101 7.89 -3.71 10.09
CA TYR A 101 6.90 -4.53 10.80
C TYR A 101 5.96 -3.75 11.74
N SER A 102 5.81 -2.46 11.47
CA SER A 102 4.82 -1.59 12.08
C SER A 102 3.97 -0.93 10.99
N TYR A 103 2.79 -0.46 11.37
CA TYR A 103 1.88 0.23 10.46
C TYR A 103 1.42 1.56 11.06
N CYS A 104 1.21 2.54 10.19
CA CYS A 104 0.66 3.83 10.58
C CYS A 104 -0.87 3.78 10.60
N TYR A 105 -1.49 4.31 11.67
CA TYR A 105 -2.93 4.44 11.80
C TYR A 105 -3.29 5.75 12.51
N LEU A 106 -4.11 6.58 11.86
CA LEU A 106 -4.41 7.93 12.37
C LEU A 106 -5.27 7.97 13.64
N LYS A 107 -6.00 6.91 13.96
CA LYS A 107 -6.94 6.93 15.11
C LYS A 107 -6.31 6.49 16.43
N THR A 108 -5.03 6.12 16.44
CA THR A 108 -4.31 5.76 17.67
C THR A 108 -3.56 6.96 18.23
N SER A 109 -3.34 6.96 19.55
CA SER A 109 -2.64 8.05 20.25
C SER A 109 -1.19 8.23 19.76
N ALA A 110 -0.52 7.13 19.44
CA ALA A 110 0.70 7.09 18.64
C ALA A 110 0.34 6.60 17.23
N PHE A 111 0.84 7.26 16.18
CA PHE A 111 0.53 6.86 14.81
C PHE A 111 1.03 5.46 14.47
N CYS A 112 2.20 5.08 14.98
CA CYS A 112 2.82 3.79 14.68
C CYS A 112 2.36 2.70 15.64
N ASN A 113 2.01 1.54 15.08
CA ASN A 113 1.53 0.37 15.80
C ASN A 113 2.31 -0.87 15.34
N CYS A 114 2.78 -1.69 16.28
CA CYS A 114 3.36 -2.98 15.92
C CYS A 114 2.28 -3.92 15.38
N ILE A 115 2.62 -4.69 14.35
CA ILE A 115 1.78 -5.78 13.87
C ILE A 115 1.61 -6.80 15.01
N LYS A 116 0.42 -7.42 15.13
CA LYS A 116 0.18 -8.43 16.17
C LYS A 116 1.22 -9.56 16.05
N GLY A 117 1.85 -9.91 17.18
CA GLY A 117 2.97 -10.87 17.22
C GLY A 117 4.35 -10.21 17.19
N PHE A 118 4.41 -8.89 17.03
CA PHE A 118 5.62 -8.08 17.10
C PHE A 118 5.59 -7.17 18.34
N GLU A 119 6.76 -6.68 18.73
CA GLU A 119 6.97 -5.72 19.81
C GLU A 119 8.00 -4.65 19.40
N PRO A 120 7.98 -3.47 20.04
CA PRO A 120 8.88 -2.39 19.68
C PRO A 120 10.34 -2.82 19.77
N LYS A 121 11.13 -2.50 18.73
CA LYS A 121 12.56 -2.81 18.71
C LYS A 121 13.33 -2.02 19.78
N ILE A 122 12.90 -0.78 20.03
CA ILE A 122 13.45 0.11 21.07
C ILE A 122 12.26 0.61 21.92
N PRO A 123 11.98 -0.04 23.06
CA PRO A 123 10.82 0.29 23.90
C PRO A 123 10.82 1.74 24.40
N GLU A 124 12.00 2.31 24.71
CA GLU A 124 12.14 3.66 25.24
C GLU A 124 11.74 4.73 24.21
N ALA A 125 12.17 4.55 22.96
CA ALA A 125 11.78 5.41 21.85
C ALA A 125 10.27 5.30 21.57
N TRP A 126 9.75 4.06 21.58
CA TRP A 126 8.34 3.80 21.36
C TRP A 126 7.44 4.44 22.43
N ALA A 127 7.88 4.45 23.69
CA ALA A 127 7.16 5.06 24.81
C ALA A 127 6.97 6.59 24.65
N VAL A 128 7.85 7.25 23.90
CA VAL A 128 7.75 8.67 23.52
C VAL A 128 7.19 8.88 22.11
N SER A 129 6.50 7.86 21.56
CA SER A 129 5.88 7.86 20.22
C SER A 129 6.85 7.95 19.04
N ASP A 130 8.13 7.61 19.25
CA ASP A 130 9.08 7.40 18.16
C ASP A 130 9.02 5.93 17.68
N GLY A 131 8.33 5.74 16.54
CA GLY A 131 8.16 4.44 15.90
C GLY A 131 9.16 4.14 14.77
N THR A 132 10.18 4.98 14.57
CA THR A 132 11.10 4.90 13.41
C THR A 132 11.91 3.60 13.38
N SER A 133 12.24 3.05 14.55
CA SER A 133 12.97 1.79 14.67
C SER A 133 12.13 0.55 14.35
N GLY A 134 10.81 0.70 14.25
CA GLY A 134 9.88 -0.37 13.95
C GLY A 134 9.79 -1.41 15.06
N CYS A 135 9.40 -2.62 14.67
CA CYS A 135 9.10 -3.72 15.57
C CYS A 135 9.85 -5.00 15.19
N VAL A 136 10.04 -5.87 16.17
CA VAL A 136 10.66 -7.19 16.01
C VAL A 136 9.68 -8.28 16.44
N ARG A 137 9.83 -9.48 15.90
CA ARG A 137 8.97 -10.62 16.24
C ARG A 137 9.18 -11.01 17.70
N LYS A 138 8.07 -11.25 18.43
CA LYS A 138 8.12 -11.79 19.80
C LYS A 138 8.65 -13.21 19.86
N THR A 139 8.33 -14.00 18.83
CA THR A 139 8.69 -15.41 18.74
C THR A 139 9.43 -15.66 17.44
N ARG A 140 10.55 -16.37 17.52
CA ARG A 140 11.31 -16.78 16.34
C ARG A 140 10.48 -17.77 15.51
N LEU A 141 10.47 -17.57 14.19
CA LEU A 141 9.82 -18.48 13.25
C LEU A 141 10.53 -19.84 13.22
N SER A 142 9.75 -20.90 13.08
CA SER A 142 10.27 -22.26 13.00
C SER A 142 10.58 -22.69 11.57
N CYS A 143 10.05 -21.98 10.56
CA CYS A 143 9.97 -22.37 9.15
C CYS A 143 9.25 -23.72 8.88
N SER A 144 8.99 -24.51 9.91
CA SER A 144 8.15 -25.69 9.78
C SER A 144 6.73 -25.29 9.34
N ARG A 145 5.94 -26.26 8.85
CA ARG A 145 4.52 -26.05 8.48
C ARG A 145 3.62 -25.63 9.67
N GLY A 146 4.19 -25.39 10.85
CA GLY A 146 3.49 -24.90 12.04
C GLY A 146 3.44 -23.38 12.18
N ASP A 147 4.17 -22.61 11.36
CA ASP A 147 4.02 -21.15 11.38
C ASP A 147 2.61 -20.75 10.89
N VAL A 148 2.06 -19.68 11.47
CA VAL A 148 0.69 -19.20 11.18
C VAL A 148 0.72 -17.75 10.75
N PHE A 149 -0.35 -17.30 10.09
CA PHE A 149 -0.44 -15.92 9.62
C PHE A 149 -1.44 -15.11 10.42
N PHE A 150 -1.06 -13.87 10.73
CA PHE A 150 -1.97 -12.84 11.19
C PHE A 150 -2.53 -12.05 9.99
N GLN A 151 -3.86 -12.00 9.88
CA GLN A 151 -4.55 -11.19 8.87
C GLN A 151 -4.65 -9.74 9.35
N LEU A 152 -3.84 -8.87 8.77
CA LEU A 152 -3.91 -7.42 8.92
C LEU A 152 -4.85 -6.85 7.84
N LYS A 153 -6.04 -6.42 8.24
CA LYS A 153 -7.08 -5.91 7.33
C LYS A 153 -6.82 -4.47 6.92
N ASN A 154 -7.53 -3.99 5.90
CA ASN A 154 -7.62 -2.57 5.55
C ASN A 154 -6.27 -1.87 5.33
N THR A 155 -5.33 -2.57 4.69
CA THR A 155 -3.93 -2.18 4.64
C THR A 155 -3.54 -1.60 3.29
N LYS A 156 -2.75 -0.52 3.31
CA LYS A 156 -1.85 -0.15 2.23
C LYS A 156 -0.73 -1.19 2.18
N LEU A 157 -0.66 -1.99 1.13
CA LEU A 157 0.31 -3.09 1.04
C LEU A 157 1.75 -2.56 1.22
N PRO A 158 2.65 -3.33 1.87
CA PRO A 158 4.03 -2.90 2.08
C PRO A 158 4.76 -2.60 0.78
N ASP A 159 5.89 -1.89 0.88
CA ASP A 159 6.83 -1.70 -0.23
C ASP A 159 7.14 -3.03 -0.94
N THR A 160 7.09 -3.05 -2.28
CA THR A 160 7.15 -4.30 -3.06
C THR A 160 8.54 -4.64 -3.60
N THR A 161 9.60 -3.92 -3.17
CA THR A 161 10.99 -4.14 -3.62
C THR A 161 11.40 -5.62 -3.53
N TRP A 162 11.08 -6.29 -2.42
CA TRP A 162 11.45 -7.69 -2.17
C TRP A 162 10.25 -8.63 -2.27
N THR A 163 9.63 -8.65 -3.45
CA THR A 163 8.42 -9.46 -3.71
C THR A 163 8.50 -10.41 -4.90
N ILE A 164 7.88 -11.57 -4.73
CA ILE A 164 7.59 -12.55 -5.78
C ILE A 164 6.11 -12.42 -6.13
N VAL A 165 5.80 -12.29 -7.41
CA VAL A 165 4.43 -12.05 -7.89
C VAL A 165 4.02 -13.17 -8.84
N ASN A 166 2.84 -13.74 -8.61
CA ASN A 166 2.22 -14.72 -9.50
C ASN A 166 0.71 -14.45 -9.58
N LYS A 167 0.26 -13.85 -10.67
CA LYS A 167 -1.15 -13.46 -10.87
C LYS A 167 -2.07 -14.65 -11.20
N SER A 168 -1.52 -15.84 -11.47
CA SER A 168 -2.27 -17.01 -11.94
C SER A 168 -2.74 -17.96 -10.85
N ILE A 169 -2.27 -17.79 -9.62
CA ILE A 169 -2.58 -18.68 -8.50
C ILE A 169 -3.55 -18.01 -7.54
N ASP A 170 -4.29 -18.84 -6.80
CA ASP A 170 -5.23 -18.38 -5.78
C ASP A 170 -4.56 -18.16 -4.42
N MET A 171 -5.37 -17.73 -3.46
CA MET A 171 -4.90 -17.35 -2.13
C MET A 171 -4.46 -18.55 -1.28
N GLU A 172 -5.05 -19.75 -1.48
CA GLU A 172 -4.65 -20.93 -0.71
C GLU A 172 -3.30 -21.44 -1.22
N GLU A 173 -3.09 -21.47 -2.54
CA GLU A 173 -1.77 -21.78 -3.11
C GLU A 173 -0.73 -20.72 -2.71
N CYS A 174 -1.11 -19.44 -2.65
CA CYS A 174 -0.23 -18.36 -2.19
C CYS A 174 0.26 -18.58 -0.76
N LYS A 175 -0.66 -18.95 0.14
CA LYS A 175 -0.37 -19.31 1.54
C LYS A 175 0.56 -20.53 1.62
N GLU A 176 0.28 -21.58 0.87
CA GLU A 176 1.13 -22.78 0.86
C GLU A 176 2.55 -22.48 0.38
N ARG A 177 2.69 -21.69 -0.69
CA ARG A 177 3.99 -21.27 -1.21
C ARG A 177 4.76 -20.46 -0.17
N CYS A 178 4.10 -19.51 0.49
CA CYS A 178 4.72 -18.73 1.55
C CYS A 178 5.14 -19.59 2.75
N LEU A 179 4.33 -20.57 3.18
CA LEU A 179 4.71 -21.49 4.26
C LEU A 179 5.96 -22.32 3.93
N ARG A 180 6.09 -22.77 2.68
CA ARG A 180 7.21 -23.57 2.19
C ARG A 180 8.51 -22.76 2.05
N ASP A 181 8.42 -21.45 1.83
CA ASP A 181 9.57 -20.57 1.73
C ASP A 181 9.92 -19.98 3.11
N CYS A 182 11.07 -20.37 3.69
CA CYS A 182 11.52 -19.86 4.99
C CYS A 182 11.75 -18.35 5.03
N ASN A 183 11.98 -17.72 3.88
CA ASN A 183 12.19 -16.29 3.79
C ASN A 183 10.88 -15.52 3.66
N CYS A 184 9.76 -16.19 3.39
CA CYS A 184 8.48 -15.50 3.29
C CYS A 184 8.11 -14.83 4.62
N THR A 185 7.85 -13.52 4.57
CA THR A 185 7.41 -12.71 5.71
C THR A 185 5.94 -12.35 5.66
N ALA A 186 5.34 -12.24 4.47
CA ALA A 186 3.91 -12.00 4.29
C ALA A 186 3.44 -12.38 2.88
N TYR A 187 2.13 -12.49 2.69
CA TYR A 187 1.50 -12.59 1.38
C TYR A 187 0.15 -11.86 1.30
N ALA A 188 -0.29 -11.57 0.08
CA ALA A 188 -1.58 -10.94 -0.22
C ALA A 188 -2.04 -11.27 -1.65
N ASN A 189 -3.30 -10.97 -1.97
CA ASN A 189 -3.77 -10.95 -3.36
C ASN A 189 -3.08 -9.82 -4.16
N THR A 190 -3.03 -9.94 -5.48
CA THR A 190 -2.56 -8.83 -6.35
C THR A 190 -3.71 -7.98 -6.88
N ASP A 191 -4.91 -8.53 -6.91
CA ASP A 191 -6.13 -7.87 -7.39
C ASP A 191 -7.26 -8.15 -6.39
N ILE A 192 -8.00 -7.13 -5.98
CA ILE A 192 -9.09 -7.24 -4.99
C ILE A 192 -10.46 -7.46 -5.60
N ARG A 193 -10.60 -7.37 -6.94
CA ARG A 193 -11.88 -7.54 -7.63
C ARG A 193 -12.36 -8.99 -7.50
N ASN A 194 -13.67 -9.19 -7.60
CA ASN A 194 -14.31 -10.50 -7.63
C ASN A 194 -13.93 -11.45 -6.48
N GLY A 195 -13.67 -10.91 -5.28
CA GLY A 195 -13.30 -11.71 -4.11
C GLY A 195 -11.79 -11.92 -3.94
N GLY A 196 -10.97 -11.38 -4.84
CA GLY A 196 -9.51 -11.39 -4.76
C GLY A 196 -8.87 -12.46 -5.65
N SER A 197 -7.76 -12.11 -6.30
CA SER A 197 -6.99 -13.04 -7.13
C SER A 197 -5.50 -12.70 -7.22
N GLY A 198 -4.73 -13.68 -7.65
CA GLY A 198 -3.29 -13.60 -7.77
C GLY A 198 -2.58 -13.59 -6.42
N CYS A 199 -1.26 -13.61 -6.45
CA CYS A 199 -0.43 -13.78 -5.28
C CYS A 199 0.78 -12.85 -5.33
N VAL A 200 1.01 -12.13 -4.24
CA VAL A 200 2.25 -11.43 -3.97
C VAL A 200 2.80 -11.91 -2.63
N ILE A 201 4.09 -12.27 -2.62
CA ILE A 201 4.82 -12.81 -1.47
C ILE A 201 5.98 -11.87 -1.17
N TRP A 202 6.10 -11.43 0.08
CA TRP A 202 7.25 -10.66 0.58
C TRP A 202 8.29 -11.60 1.19
N THR A 203 9.56 -11.32 0.90
CA THR A 203 10.71 -12.08 1.45
C THR A 203 11.65 -11.23 2.33
N GLY A 204 11.40 -9.92 2.37
CA GLY A 204 12.16 -8.97 3.19
C GLY A 204 11.35 -8.38 4.34
N GLU A 205 11.90 -7.35 4.95
CA GLU A 205 11.19 -6.53 5.93
C GLU A 205 9.95 -5.87 5.31
N LEU A 206 8.85 -5.87 6.05
CA LEU A 206 7.63 -5.19 5.64
C LEU A 206 7.73 -3.72 6.03
N LYS A 207 7.74 -2.82 5.04
CA LYS A 207 7.96 -1.38 5.20
C LYS A 207 6.81 -0.57 4.63
N ASP A 208 6.67 0.66 5.13
CA ASP A 208 5.71 1.65 4.62
C ASP A 208 4.25 1.14 4.63
N ILE A 209 3.86 0.51 5.74
CA ILE A 209 2.52 -0.03 5.91
C ILE A 209 1.63 1.03 6.55
N ARG A 210 0.39 1.11 6.07
CA ARG A 210 -0.63 1.98 6.62
C ARG A 210 -1.95 1.23 6.73
N ASN A 211 -2.72 1.53 7.78
CA ASN A 211 -4.09 1.04 7.92
C ASN A 211 -5.11 2.17 7.63
N TYR A 212 -6.21 1.82 6.97
CA TYR A 212 -7.34 2.71 6.74
C TYR A 212 -8.55 2.27 7.56
N PRO A 213 -9.46 3.20 7.93
CA PRO A 213 -10.64 2.83 8.73
C PRO A 213 -11.61 1.87 8.03
N ALA A 214 -11.69 1.86 6.70
CA ALA A 214 -12.72 1.12 5.95
C ALA A 214 -12.30 0.65 4.55
N THR A 215 -11.09 0.98 4.07
CA THR A 215 -10.60 0.68 2.73
C THR A 215 -9.25 -0.03 2.79
N GLY A 216 -8.63 -0.35 1.65
CA GLY A 216 -7.38 -1.10 1.59
C GLY A 216 -7.61 -2.59 1.45
N GLN A 217 -6.55 -3.37 1.66
CA GLN A 217 -6.53 -4.80 1.38
C GLN A 217 -6.04 -5.62 2.58
N ASP A 218 -6.37 -6.90 2.61
CA ASP A 218 -5.83 -7.83 3.59
C ASP A 218 -4.38 -8.20 3.26
N LEU A 219 -3.53 -8.14 4.28
CA LEU A 219 -2.14 -8.61 4.29
C LEU A 219 -2.01 -9.73 5.33
N TYR A 220 -1.44 -10.86 4.94
CA TYR A 220 -1.25 -12.01 5.81
C TYR A 220 0.21 -12.08 6.22
N VAL A 221 0.50 -11.67 7.44
CA VAL A 221 1.85 -11.57 7.99
C VAL A 221 2.18 -12.86 8.72
N ARG A 222 3.28 -13.52 8.34
CA ARG A 222 3.75 -14.75 9.00
C ARG A 222 4.15 -14.46 10.43
#